data_AF-G9FSU6-F1
#
_entry.id   AF-G9FSU6-F1
#
_cell.length_a   1.000
_cell.length_b   1.000
_cell.length_c   1.000
_cell.angle_alpha   90.00
_cell.angle_beta   90.00
_cell.angle_gamma   90.00
#
_symmetry.space_group_name_H-M   'P 1'
#
loop_
_entity.id
_entity.type
_entity.pdbx_description
1 polymer ?
#
loop_
_entity_poly.entity_id
_entity_poly.type
_entity_poly.pdbx_seq_one_letter_code
_entity_poly.pdbx_strand_id
1 'polypeptide(L)'
;AAAGRWDDKAKVRKTMEDRGVRKEAGCSSIELNSQLHAFVTEDKLHPQMEEIYAELKRLSGQMQEAGYVPDTRFGLLDVEEDQKKISLCHHSEKLAIAFGLINTAPGTPIHVVKNLRVCGECHTATKFISKIVGRAVVVRDANRFHHFQDGV
;
A
#
# COMPACT_ATOMS: atom_id res chain seq x y z
N ALA A 1 -6.24 7.13 -31.27
CA ALA A 1 -6.19 5.73 -31.75
C ALA A 1 -5.55 4.84 -30.67
N ALA A 2 -6.36 4.13 -29.88
CA ALA A 2 -5.90 3.29 -28.74
C ALA A 2 -6.58 1.91 -28.69
N ALA A 3 -7.39 1.57 -29.69
CA ALA A 3 -8.20 0.34 -29.69
C ALA A 3 -7.40 -0.94 -30.01
N GLY A 4 -6.23 -0.83 -30.68
CA GLY A 4 -5.46 -2.00 -31.13
C GLY A 4 -4.52 -2.64 -30.09
N ARG A 5 -4.34 -2.05 -28.90
CA ARG A 5 -3.38 -2.55 -27.88
C ARG A 5 -4.05 -3.36 -26.75
N TRP A 6 -5.38 -3.49 -26.80
CA TRP A 6 -6.18 -4.11 -25.76
C TRP A 6 -6.32 -5.61 -25.97
N ASP A 7 -6.62 -6.03 -27.21
CA ASP A 7 -6.58 -7.44 -27.62
C ASP A 7 -5.19 -8.03 -27.37
N ASP A 8 -4.13 -7.30 -27.67
CA ASP A 8 -2.76 -7.75 -27.42
C ASP A 8 -2.47 -7.95 -25.93
N LYS A 9 -2.92 -7.05 -25.05
CA LYS A 9 -2.75 -7.19 -23.60
C LYS A 9 -3.60 -8.32 -23.02
N ALA A 10 -4.84 -8.46 -23.47
CA ALA A 10 -5.73 -9.54 -23.05
C ALA A 10 -5.17 -10.90 -23.50
N LYS A 11 -4.64 -10.97 -24.72
CA LYS A 11 -3.99 -12.15 -25.29
C LYS A 11 -2.68 -12.48 -24.57
N VAL A 12 -1.86 -11.49 -24.20
CA VAL A 12 -0.67 -11.70 -23.36
C VAL A 12 -1.07 -12.19 -21.97
N ARG A 13 -2.07 -11.59 -21.31
CA ARG A 13 -2.56 -12.01 -20.00
C ARG A 13 -3.07 -13.46 -20.04
N LYS A 14 -3.90 -13.78 -21.02
CA LYS A 14 -4.39 -15.15 -21.23
C LYS A 14 -3.26 -16.14 -21.50
N THR A 15 -2.28 -15.75 -22.33
CA THR A 15 -1.08 -16.57 -22.59
C THR A 15 -0.24 -16.79 -21.33
N MET A 16 -0.17 -15.80 -20.43
CA MET A 16 0.51 -15.93 -19.14
C MET A 16 -0.25 -16.87 -18.20
N GLU A 17 -1.58 -16.73 -18.10
CA GLU A 17 -2.43 -17.62 -17.31
C GLU A 17 -2.39 -19.08 -17.82
N ASP A 18 -2.50 -19.27 -19.14
CA ASP A 18 -2.41 -20.58 -19.80
C ASP A 18 -1.03 -21.25 -19.59
N ARG A 19 0.01 -20.45 -19.33
CA ARG A 19 1.38 -20.91 -18.99
C ARG A 19 1.62 -21.04 -17.49
N GLY A 20 0.58 -20.86 -16.65
CA GLY A 20 0.69 -20.91 -15.19
C GLY A 20 1.37 -19.71 -14.55
N VAL A 21 1.67 -18.65 -15.32
CA VAL A 21 2.26 -17.40 -14.84
C VAL A 21 1.15 -16.56 -14.19
N ARG A 22 0.96 -16.73 -12.89
CA ARG A 22 0.10 -15.86 -12.08
C ARG A 22 0.88 -14.63 -11.64
N LYS A 23 0.26 -13.45 -11.78
CA LYS A 23 0.81 -12.22 -11.21
C LYS A 23 0.75 -12.35 -9.68
N GLU A 24 1.91 -12.39 -9.02
CA GLU A 24 1.93 -12.39 -7.55
C GLU A 24 1.18 -11.18 -7.01
N ALA A 25 0.28 -11.42 -6.05
CA ALA A 25 -0.38 -10.34 -5.32
C ALA A 25 0.65 -9.62 -4.45
N GLY A 26 0.53 -8.29 -4.37
CA GLY A 26 1.36 -7.50 -3.47
C GLY A 26 0.97 -7.76 -2.02
N CYS A 27 1.86 -8.39 -1.26
CA CYS A 27 1.72 -8.68 0.15
C CYS A 27 2.70 -7.83 0.94
N SER A 28 2.19 -7.17 1.99
CA SER A 28 3.02 -6.47 2.97
C SER A 28 2.80 -7.06 4.35
N SER A 29 3.86 -7.23 5.11
CA SER A 29 3.81 -7.84 6.43
C SER A 29 4.57 -7.03 7.47
N ILE A 30 4.13 -7.15 8.72
CA ILE A 30 4.73 -6.52 9.90
C ILE A 30 4.80 -7.55 11.02
N GLU A 31 5.90 -7.55 11.76
CA GLU A 31 6.10 -8.41 12.91
C GLU A 31 5.89 -7.59 14.18
N LEU A 32 4.88 -7.96 14.98
CA LEU A 32 4.61 -7.37 16.29
C LEU A 32 4.41 -8.48 17.30
N ASN A 33 4.97 -8.33 18.51
CA ASN A 33 4.81 -9.31 19.60
C ASN A 33 5.15 -10.76 19.17
N SER A 34 6.18 -10.94 18.33
CA SER A 34 6.58 -12.23 17.74
C SER A 34 5.53 -12.90 16.85
N GLN A 35 4.53 -12.13 16.38
CA GLN A 35 3.52 -12.58 15.44
C GLN A 35 3.67 -11.83 14.11
N LEU A 36 3.65 -12.58 13.02
CA LEU A 36 3.67 -12.03 11.67
C LEU A 36 2.25 -11.74 11.21
N HIS A 37 1.97 -10.48 10.90
CA HIS A 37 0.70 -10.04 10.32
C HIS A 37 0.93 -9.70 8.86
N ALA A 38 0.21 -10.37 7.97
CA ALA A 38 0.29 -10.18 6.53
C ALA A 38 -0.99 -9.52 5.99
N PHE A 39 -0.81 -8.61 5.05
CA PHE A 39 -1.88 -7.84 4.42
C PHE A 39 -1.77 -7.98 2.91
N VAL A 40 -2.90 -8.30 2.29
CA VAL A 40 -3.07 -8.30 0.83
C VAL A 40 -4.16 -7.29 0.48
N THR A 41 -4.02 -6.61 -0.65
CA THR A 41 -5.07 -5.70 -1.14
C THR A 41 -6.39 -6.45 -1.28
N GLU A 42 -7.47 -5.88 -0.75
CA GLU A 42 -8.83 -6.47 -0.66
C GLU A 42 -9.02 -7.59 0.38
N ASP A 43 -8.00 -7.92 1.17
CA ASP A 43 -8.16 -8.85 2.28
C ASP A 43 -9.01 -8.21 3.39
N LYS A 44 -10.03 -8.94 3.85
CA LYS A 44 -10.92 -8.57 4.96
C LYS A 44 -10.78 -9.51 6.15
N LEU A 45 -9.85 -10.46 6.12
CA LEU A 45 -9.77 -11.55 7.08
C LEU A 45 -9.07 -11.18 8.39
N HIS A 46 -8.41 -10.02 8.46
CA HIS A 46 -7.75 -9.60 9.69
C HIS A 46 -8.76 -9.16 10.76
N PRO A 47 -8.65 -9.61 12.02
CA PRO A 47 -9.64 -9.30 13.07
C PRO A 47 -9.78 -7.80 13.38
N GLN A 48 -8.74 -7.02 13.11
CA GLN A 48 -8.71 -5.56 13.31
C GLN A 48 -8.89 -4.76 12.01
N MET A 49 -9.44 -5.34 10.94
CA MET A 49 -9.58 -4.61 9.66
C MET A 49 -10.39 -3.32 9.80
N GLU A 50 -11.41 -3.29 10.66
CA GLU A 50 -12.22 -2.10 10.87
C GLU A 50 -11.40 -0.96 11.49
N GLU A 51 -10.61 -1.23 12.53
CA GLU A 51 -9.70 -0.25 13.11
C GLU A 51 -8.63 0.21 12.11
N ILE A 52 -8.08 -0.71 11.32
CA ILE A 52 -7.09 -0.39 10.28
C ILE A 52 -7.68 0.57 9.25
N TYR A 53 -8.90 0.31 8.75
CA TYR A 53 -9.55 1.21 7.80
C TYR A 53 -9.90 2.57 8.43
N ALA A 54 -10.31 2.60 9.70
CA ALA A 54 -10.56 3.83 10.41
C ALA A 54 -9.28 4.68 10.55
N GLU A 55 -8.16 4.05 10.87
CA GLU A 55 -6.85 4.71 10.94
C GLU A 55 -6.39 5.21 9.57
N LEU A 56 -6.58 4.44 8.51
CA LEU A 56 -6.30 4.88 7.15
C LEU A 56 -7.17 6.08 6.74
N LYS A 57 -8.44 6.11 7.14
CA LYS A 57 -9.33 7.26 6.89
C LYS A 57 -8.84 8.51 7.63
N ARG A 58 -8.42 8.35 8.89
CA ARG A 58 -7.83 9.43 9.70
C ARG A 58 -6.57 9.99 9.05
N LEU A 59 -5.63 9.11 8.68
CA LEU A 59 -4.40 9.48 7.98
C LEU A 59 -4.70 10.15 6.64
N SER A 60 -5.66 9.63 5.87
CA SER A 60 -6.03 10.20 4.57
C SER A 60 -6.53 11.65 4.69
N GLY A 61 -7.32 11.96 5.71
CA GLY A 61 -7.74 13.33 6.01
C GLY A 61 -6.54 14.24 6.31
N GLN A 62 -5.68 13.82 7.24
CA GLN A 62 -4.49 14.61 7.63
C GLN A 62 -3.50 14.79 6.47
N MET A 63 -3.35 13.78 5.62
CA MET A 63 -2.53 13.86 4.42
C MET A 63 -3.09 14.91 3.46
N GLN A 64 -4.41 14.92 3.21
CA GLN A 64 -5.05 15.93 2.35
C GLN A 64 -4.87 17.34 2.90
N GLU A 65 -5.04 17.55 4.21
CA GLU A 65 -4.78 18.83 4.87
C GLU A 65 -3.33 19.28 4.74
N ALA A 66 -2.38 18.34 4.71
CA ALA A 66 -0.97 18.59 4.49
C ALA A 66 -0.59 18.82 3.00
N GLY A 67 -1.55 18.76 2.07
CA GLY A 67 -1.34 18.96 0.64
C GLY A 67 -1.01 17.70 -0.16
N TYR A 68 -1.30 16.51 0.39
CA TYR A 68 -1.15 15.24 -0.33
C TYR A 68 -2.16 15.12 -1.47
N VAL A 69 -1.66 14.79 -2.67
CA VAL A 69 -2.49 14.50 -3.84
C VAL A 69 -2.19 13.06 -4.31
N PRO A 70 -3.15 12.13 -4.21
CA PRO A 70 -2.96 10.76 -4.66
C PRO A 70 -2.66 10.69 -6.16
N ASP A 71 -1.63 9.93 -6.54
CA ASP A 71 -1.31 9.71 -7.94
C ASP A 71 -2.11 8.53 -8.50
N THR A 72 -3.25 8.84 -9.13
CA THR A 72 -4.20 7.86 -9.68
C THR A 72 -3.63 6.97 -10.78
N ARG A 73 -2.43 7.28 -11.31
CA ARG A 73 -1.71 6.41 -12.28
C ARG A 73 -1.29 5.07 -11.67
N PHE A 74 -1.19 4.99 -10.34
CA PHE A 74 -0.82 3.77 -9.62
C PHE A 74 -2.03 2.94 -9.15
N GLY A 75 -3.27 3.41 -9.36
CA GLY A 75 -4.49 2.67 -9.02
C GLY A 75 -4.84 1.61 -10.07
N LEU A 76 -5.92 0.85 -9.81
CA LEU A 76 -6.48 -0.09 -10.78
C LEU A 76 -6.79 0.60 -12.12
N LEU A 77 -6.44 -0.05 -13.22
CA LEU A 77 -6.79 0.41 -14.57
C LEU A 77 -8.31 0.27 -14.76
N ASP A 78 -8.92 1.23 -15.45
CA ASP A 78 -10.31 1.20 -15.90
C ASP A 78 -11.40 1.14 -14.80
N VAL A 79 -11.15 1.78 -13.65
CA VAL A 79 -12.19 2.17 -12.68
C VAL A 79 -12.29 3.70 -12.59
N GLU A 80 -13.42 4.21 -12.08
CA GLU A 80 -13.62 5.65 -11.86
C GLU A 80 -12.52 6.25 -10.97
N GLU A 81 -12.21 7.54 -11.14
CA GLU A 81 -11.09 8.16 -10.41
C GLU A 81 -11.21 8.04 -8.89
N ASP A 82 -12.42 8.09 -8.35
CA ASP A 82 -12.63 7.91 -6.91
C ASP A 82 -12.41 6.45 -6.49
N GLN A 83 -12.76 5.48 -7.33
CA GLN A 83 -12.46 4.08 -7.10
C GLN A 83 -10.94 3.80 -7.19
N LYS A 84 -10.21 4.53 -8.04
CA LYS A 84 -8.73 4.49 -8.06
C LYS A 84 -8.14 5.01 -6.75
N LYS A 85 -8.64 6.14 -6.23
CA LYS A 85 -8.20 6.69 -4.93
C LYS A 85 -8.47 5.69 -3.79
N ILE A 86 -9.64 5.04 -3.78
CA ILE A 86 -9.98 4.01 -2.79
C ILE A 86 -9.00 2.82 -2.89
N SER A 87 -8.73 2.34 -4.11
CA SER A 87 -7.77 1.25 -4.35
C SER A 87 -6.36 1.61 -3.86
N LEU A 88 -5.91 2.84 -4.11
CA LEU A 88 -4.62 3.35 -3.62
C LEU A 88 -4.56 3.43 -2.09
N CYS A 89 -5.66 3.82 -1.43
CA CYS A 89 -5.73 3.81 0.03
C CYS A 89 -5.58 2.39 0.61
N HIS A 90 -5.99 1.37 -0.13
CA HIS A 90 -5.99 -0.04 0.30
C HIS A 90 -4.78 -0.84 -0.17
N HIS A 91 -3.70 -0.17 -0.59
CA HIS A 91 -2.43 -0.85 -0.81
C HIS A 91 -1.93 -1.51 0.47
N SER A 92 -1.38 -2.72 0.35
CA SER A 92 -0.98 -3.52 1.51
C SER A 92 0.06 -2.83 2.38
N GLU A 93 0.93 -1.97 1.82
CA GLU A 93 1.87 -1.17 2.61
C GLU A 93 1.15 -0.27 3.62
N LYS A 94 0.09 0.42 3.17
CA LYS A 94 -0.65 1.36 4.02
C LYS A 94 -1.41 0.61 5.11
N LEU A 95 -1.99 -0.54 4.79
CA LEU A 95 -2.63 -1.43 5.77
C LEU A 95 -1.64 -1.85 6.86
N ALA A 96 -0.44 -2.32 6.47
CA ALA A 96 0.59 -2.72 7.40
C ALA A 96 1.08 -1.56 8.29
N ILE A 97 1.26 -0.36 7.71
CA ILE A 97 1.64 0.84 8.47
C ILE A 97 0.55 1.21 9.47
N ALA A 98 -0.71 1.28 9.05
CA ALA A 98 -1.84 1.61 9.92
C ALA A 98 -1.98 0.60 11.07
N PHE A 99 -1.88 -0.69 10.78
CA PHE A 99 -1.86 -1.73 11.82
C PHE A 99 -0.70 -1.54 12.80
N GLY A 100 0.49 -1.22 12.29
CA GLY A 100 1.66 -0.89 13.11
C GLY A 100 1.39 0.29 14.04
N LEU A 101 0.79 1.36 13.53
CA LEU A 101 0.47 2.56 14.31
C LEU A 101 -0.53 2.28 15.44
N ILE A 102 -1.54 1.46 15.19
CA ILE A 102 -2.57 1.08 16.17
C ILE A 102 -1.95 0.26 17.32
N ASN A 103 -1.06 -0.68 16.99
CA ASN A 103 -0.61 -1.72 17.93
C ASN A 103 0.75 -1.44 18.58
N THR A 104 1.29 -0.22 18.43
CA THR A 104 2.58 0.15 19.02
C THR A 104 2.55 1.55 19.61
N ALA A 105 3.34 1.75 20.67
CA ALA A 105 3.37 3.03 21.38
C ALA A 105 3.84 4.19 20.47
N PRO A 106 3.35 5.42 20.70
CA PRO A 106 3.84 6.63 20.01
C PRO A 106 5.38 6.72 20.05
N GLY A 107 5.98 7.14 18.94
CA GLY A 107 7.44 7.23 18.80
C GLY A 107 8.14 5.91 18.42
N THR A 108 7.47 4.76 18.50
CA THR A 108 8.08 3.48 18.10
C THR A 108 8.31 3.46 16.58
N PRO A 109 9.45 3.00 16.05
CA PRO A 109 9.60 2.82 14.60
C PRO A 109 8.63 1.75 14.05
N ILE A 110 8.15 1.94 12.82
CA ILE A 110 7.29 0.97 12.12
C ILE A 110 8.12 0.24 11.06
N HIS A 111 8.19 -1.09 11.11
CA HIS A 111 8.94 -1.90 10.14
C HIS A 111 7.98 -2.75 9.29
N VAL A 112 8.02 -2.56 7.97
CA VAL A 112 7.19 -3.29 7.01
C VAL A 112 8.06 -4.03 6.02
N VAL A 113 7.68 -5.24 5.66
CA VAL A 113 8.30 -6.03 4.60
C VAL A 113 7.31 -6.22 3.47
N LYS A 114 7.72 -6.03 2.22
CA LYS A 114 6.88 -6.21 1.03
C LYS A 114 7.56 -7.16 0.04
N ASN A 115 6.80 -8.11 -0.51
CA ASN A 115 7.30 -9.08 -1.50
C ASN A 115 7.56 -8.46 -2.89
N LEU A 116 6.91 -7.33 -3.21
CA LEU A 116 7.08 -6.58 -4.45
C LEU A 116 7.73 -5.22 -4.20
N ARG A 117 8.27 -4.59 -5.26
CA ARG A 117 8.75 -3.21 -5.20
C ARG A 117 7.64 -2.27 -4.71
N VAL A 118 7.98 -1.36 -3.79
CA VAL A 118 7.05 -0.31 -3.32
C VAL A 118 6.72 0.63 -4.47
N CYS A 119 5.43 0.95 -4.65
CA CYS A 119 5.00 1.83 -5.73
C CYS A 119 5.27 3.30 -5.40
N GLY A 120 5.31 4.16 -6.42
CA GLY A 120 5.60 5.59 -6.24
C GLY A 120 4.57 6.31 -5.36
N GLU A 121 3.30 5.90 -5.45
CA GLU A 121 2.24 6.45 -4.60
C GLU A 121 2.42 6.07 -3.12
N CYS A 122 2.72 4.80 -2.83
CA CYS A 122 3.01 4.35 -1.46
C CYS A 122 4.26 5.02 -0.89
N HIS A 123 5.28 5.30 -1.71
CA HIS A 123 6.44 6.10 -1.31
C HIS A 123 6.02 7.48 -0.83
N THR A 124 5.25 8.21 -1.65
CA THR A 124 4.79 9.55 -1.29
C THR A 124 3.89 9.52 -0.07
N ALA A 125 2.92 8.61 -0.01
CA ALA A 125 2.04 8.47 1.15
C ALA A 125 2.82 8.16 2.44
N THR A 126 3.82 7.27 2.39
CA THR A 126 4.62 6.90 3.57
C THR A 126 5.43 8.10 4.10
N LYS A 127 5.94 8.97 3.22
CA LYS A 127 6.56 10.24 3.62
C LYS A 127 5.58 11.09 4.43
N PHE A 128 4.40 11.36 3.88
CA PHE A 128 3.39 12.14 4.58
C PHE A 128 3.01 11.51 5.92
N ILE A 129 2.78 10.19 5.96
CA ILE A 129 2.48 9.47 7.19
C ILE A 129 3.60 9.67 8.21
N SER A 130 4.87 9.44 7.85
CA SER A 130 6.02 9.57 8.76
C SER A 130 6.08 10.95 9.42
N LYS A 131 5.79 12.01 8.64
CA LYS A 131 5.75 13.40 9.13
C LYS A 131 4.54 13.67 10.04
N ILE A 132 3.36 13.17 9.67
CA ILE A 132 2.11 13.38 10.42
C ILE A 132 2.16 12.69 11.79
N VAL A 133 2.65 11.44 11.82
CA VAL A 133 2.69 10.66 13.06
C VAL A 133 3.95 10.92 13.89
N GLY A 134 4.96 11.57 13.32
CA GLY A 134 6.25 11.81 13.96
C GLY A 134 7.01 10.52 14.27
N ARG A 135 6.96 9.54 13.35
CA ARG A 135 7.56 8.20 13.55
C ARG A 135 8.35 7.80 12.32
N ALA A 136 9.50 7.17 12.53
CA ALA A 136 10.24 6.53 11.46
C ALA A 136 9.46 5.33 10.92
N VAL A 137 9.36 5.23 9.59
CA VAL A 137 8.79 4.07 8.89
C VAL A 137 9.88 3.47 8.02
N VAL A 138 10.17 2.19 8.22
CA VAL A 138 11.15 1.44 7.43
C VAL A 138 10.41 0.39 6.62
N VAL A 139 10.54 0.45 5.30
CA VAL A 139 9.95 -0.53 4.39
C VAL A 139 11.05 -1.29 3.68
N ARG A 140 11.13 -2.60 3.88
CA ARG A 140 11.96 -3.50 3.09
C ARG A 140 11.12 -4.03 1.93
N ASP A 141 11.50 -3.74 0.71
CA ASP A 141 10.86 -4.33 -0.46
C ASP A 141 11.76 -5.37 -1.15
N ALA A 142 11.31 -5.92 -2.28
CA ALA A 142 12.04 -6.93 -3.03
C ALA A 142 13.47 -6.50 -3.46
N ASN A 143 13.72 -5.20 -3.54
CA ASN A 143 14.96 -4.64 -4.09
C ASN A 143 15.85 -4.00 -3.02
N ARG A 144 15.26 -3.31 -2.04
CA ARG A 144 16.00 -2.46 -1.09
C ARG A 144 15.19 -2.10 0.16
N PHE A 145 15.87 -1.41 1.07
CA PHE A 145 15.25 -0.73 2.20
C PHE A 145 14.93 0.71 1.83
N HIS A 146 13.79 1.18 2.31
CA HIS A 146 13.34 2.56 2.24
C HIS A 146 13.13 3.05 3.67
N HIS A 147 13.80 4.13 4.04
CA HIS A 147 13.71 4.73 5.36
C HIS A 147 13.01 6.07 5.23
N PHE A 148 11.90 6.22 5.94
CA PHE A 148 11.08 7.43 5.92
C PHE A 148 11.08 8.06 7.30
N GLN A 149 11.52 9.31 7.38
CA GLN A 149 11.52 10.09 8.61
C GLN A 149 11.26 11.56 8.28
N ASP A 150 10.36 12.19 9.03
CA ASP A 150 10.00 13.60 8.89
C ASP A 150 9.60 14.01 7.45
N GLY A 151 9.09 13.06 6.66
CA GLY A 151 8.63 13.29 5.29
C GLY A 151 9.68 13.10 4.19
N VAL A 152 10.86 12.56 4.50
CA VAL A 152 11.95 12.31 3.52
C VAL A 152 11.97 10.86 3.09
#